data_AF-A0A495XI84-F1
#
_entry.id   AF-A0A495XI84-F1
#
_cell.length_a   1.000
_cell.length_b   1.000
_cell.length_c   1.000
_cell.angle_alpha   90.00
_cell.angle_beta   90.00
_cell.angle_gamma   90.00
#
_symmetry.space_group_name_H-M   'P 1'
#
loop_
_entity.id
_entity.type
_entity.pdbx_description
1 polymer ?
#
loop_
_entity_poly.entity_id
_entity_poly.type
_entity_poly.pdbx_seq_one_letter_code
_entity_poly.pdbx_strand_id
1 'polypeptide(L)'
;MNEGVRSRRALWGWLLALSTACLLLGGFLYKVASAWTLLLIPVALGGVVLFALASAKLRPGSSGVFLVALFAGILVVGASVFTAHSVWLSAVGEQRQCELTEREYKDPKRANRTLYEHTLTCGDLKPQWDVPQNLAIKTGPRTMVVDSANVVQAASPEEVSAGRNWGFAALALLGSVYVLLVVLLPVRRQPAERGAQ
;
A
#
# COMPACT_ATOMS: atom_id res chain seq x y z
N MET A 1 -20.40 -14.41 30.32
CA MET A 1 -19.60 -14.71 29.10
C MET A 1 -18.20 -15.06 29.58
N ASN A 2 -17.70 -16.28 29.36
CA ASN A 2 -16.42 -16.74 29.91
C ASN A 2 -15.27 -15.81 29.52
N GLU A 3 -14.43 -15.42 30.48
CA GLU A 3 -13.30 -14.51 30.27
C GLU A 3 -12.37 -14.97 29.14
N GLY A 4 -12.17 -16.28 28.99
CA GLY A 4 -11.38 -16.87 27.91
C GLY A 4 -11.93 -16.60 26.49
N VAL A 5 -13.26 -16.47 26.33
CA VAL A 5 -13.87 -16.15 25.01
C VAL A 5 -13.69 -14.66 24.70
N ARG A 6 -13.77 -13.79 25.71
CA ARG A 6 -13.56 -12.34 25.56
C ARG A 6 -12.11 -12.03 25.20
N SER A 7 -11.16 -12.66 25.88
CA SER A 7 -9.73 -12.49 25.63
C SER A 7 -9.33 -12.93 24.21
N ARG A 8 -9.80 -14.09 23.74
CA ARG A 8 -9.53 -14.56 22.38
C ARG A 8 -10.11 -13.63 21.31
N ARG A 9 -11.33 -13.12 21.49
CA ARG A 9 -11.93 -12.16 20.54
C ARG A 9 -11.15 -10.84 20.49
N ALA A 10 -10.70 -10.35 21.63
CA ALA A 10 -9.88 -9.14 21.69
C ALA A 10 -8.56 -9.33 20.92
N LEU A 11 -7.88 -10.46 21.10
CA LEU A 11 -6.65 -10.78 20.36
C LEU A 11 -6.88 -10.77 18.85
N TRP A 12 -7.91 -11.45 18.36
CA TRP A 12 -8.20 -11.48 16.91
C TRP A 12 -8.64 -10.12 16.37
N GLY A 13 -9.34 -9.31 17.17
CA GLY A 13 -9.66 -7.93 16.81
C GLY A 13 -8.42 -7.07 16.65
N TRP A 14 -7.46 -7.19 17.57
CA TRP A 14 -6.16 -6.52 17.47
C TRP A 14 -5.35 -6.98 16.25
N LEU A 15 -5.31 -8.29 15.98
CA LEU A 15 -4.65 -8.82 14.79
C LEU A 15 -5.31 -8.33 13.49
N LEU A 16 -6.64 -8.20 13.47
CA LEU A 16 -7.36 -7.65 12.32
C LEU A 16 -7.03 -6.16 12.11
N ALA A 17 -7.01 -5.37 13.17
CA ALA A 17 -6.62 -3.96 13.11
C ALA A 17 -5.17 -3.79 12.63
N LEU A 18 -4.23 -4.56 13.22
CA LEU A 18 -2.82 -4.56 12.82
C LEU A 18 -2.66 -4.97 11.36
N SER A 19 -3.35 -6.03 10.92
CA SER A 19 -3.29 -6.48 9.53
C SER A 19 -3.78 -5.39 8.57
N THR A 20 -4.86 -4.68 8.92
CA THR A 20 -5.39 -3.57 8.11
C THR A 20 -4.38 -2.43 8.00
N ALA A 21 -3.69 -2.08 9.09
CA ALA A 21 -2.59 -1.12 9.05
C ALA A 21 -1.45 -1.59 8.13
N CYS A 22 -1.06 -2.87 8.20
CA CYS A 22 -0.07 -3.46 7.29
C CYS A 22 -0.51 -3.39 5.82
N LEU A 23 -1.80 -3.58 5.51
CA LEU A 23 -2.31 -3.46 4.14
C LEU A 23 -2.17 -2.04 3.60
N LEU A 24 -2.52 -1.04 4.42
CA LEU A 24 -2.39 0.37 4.06
C LEU A 24 -0.92 0.77 3.86
N LEU A 25 -0.03 0.25 4.71
CA LEU A 25 1.42 0.44 4.57
C LEU A 25 2.00 -0.30 3.35
N GLY A 26 1.40 -1.43 2.96
CA GLY A 26 1.74 -2.14 1.73
C GLY A 26 1.59 -1.27 0.49
N GLY A 27 0.74 -0.24 0.52
CA GLY A 27 0.60 0.74 -0.56
C GLY A 27 1.86 1.54 -0.88
N PHE A 28 2.82 1.58 0.02
CA PHE A 28 4.08 2.27 -0.23
C PHE A 28 5.01 1.47 -1.17
N LEU A 29 4.73 0.19 -1.42
CA LEU A 29 5.63 -0.73 -2.11
C LEU A 29 6.21 -0.29 -3.45
N TYR A 30 5.38 0.33 -4.30
CA TYR A 30 5.74 0.65 -5.68
C TYR A 30 6.55 1.94 -5.82
N LYS A 31 6.50 2.81 -4.80
CA LYS A 31 7.09 4.16 -4.86
C LYS A 31 8.11 4.42 -3.77
N VAL A 32 8.44 3.43 -2.95
CA VAL A 32 9.51 3.58 -1.95
C VAL A 32 10.86 3.24 -2.58
N ALA A 33 11.92 3.90 -2.10
CA ALA A 33 13.28 3.61 -2.49
C ALA A 33 13.64 2.12 -2.28
N SER A 34 14.41 1.58 -3.22
CA SER A 34 14.58 0.12 -3.45
C SER A 34 14.91 -0.74 -2.22
N ALA A 35 15.61 -0.19 -1.21
CA ALA A 35 15.98 -0.93 0.00
C ALA A 35 14.76 -1.34 0.86
N TRP A 36 13.73 -0.51 0.90
CA TRP A 36 12.56 -0.75 1.76
C TRP A 36 11.50 -1.60 1.09
N THR A 37 11.46 -1.64 -0.24
CA THR A 37 10.52 -2.49 -0.99
C THR A 37 10.64 -3.95 -0.56
N LEU A 38 11.86 -4.45 -0.34
CA LEU A 38 12.12 -5.82 0.12
C LEU A 38 11.52 -6.10 1.51
N LEU A 39 11.42 -5.10 2.38
CA LEU A 39 10.82 -5.23 3.71
C LEU A 39 9.30 -5.13 3.67
N LEU A 40 8.76 -4.26 2.82
CA LEU A 40 7.33 -4.01 2.73
C LEU A 40 6.56 -5.16 2.07
N ILE A 41 7.19 -5.94 1.16
CA ILE A 41 6.52 -7.05 0.44
C ILE A 41 6.03 -8.12 1.42
N PRO A 42 6.90 -8.71 2.28
CA PRO A 42 6.45 -9.72 3.24
C PRO A 42 5.47 -9.15 4.26
N VAL A 43 5.58 -7.86 4.62
CA VAL A 43 4.63 -7.18 5.52
C VAL A 43 3.24 -7.09 4.87
N ALA A 44 3.16 -6.69 3.60
CA ALA A 44 1.90 -6.62 2.88
C ALA A 44 1.27 -8.00 2.68
N LEU A 45 2.06 -9.00 2.24
CA LEU A 45 1.58 -10.37 2.06
C LEU A 45 1.14 -11.01 3.38
N GLY A 46 1.95 -10.86 4.43
CA GLY A 46 1.61 -11.31 5.78
C GLY A 46 0.36 -10.61 6.31
N GLY A 47 0.21 -9.31 6.04
CA GLY A 47 -0.99 -8.53 6.32
C GLY A 47 -2.24 -9.11 5.65
N VAL A 48 -2.17 -9.43 4.35
CA VAL A 48 -3.32 -9.98 3.59
C VAL A 48 -3.77 -11.32 4.17
N VAL A 49 -2.81 -12.22 4.44
CA VAL A 49 -3.10 -13.54 5.01
C VAL A 49 -3.67 -13.39 6.42
N LEU A 50 -3.06 -12.56 7.26
CA LEU A 50 -3.51 -12.33 8.63
C LEU A 50 -4.90 -11.70 8.68
N PHE A 51 -5.19 -10.77 7.77
CA PHE A 51 -6.50 -10.13 7.62
C PHE A 51 -7.60 -11.15 7.31
N ALA A 52 -7.34 -12.04 6.34
CA ALA A 52 -8.27 -13.11 5.98
C ALA A 52 -8.47 -14.12 7.13
N LEU A 53 -7.38 -14.54 7.79
CA LEU A 53 -7.42 -15.46 8.93
C LEU A 53 -8.16 -14.87 10.13
N ALA A 54 -7.85 -13.63 10.53
CA ALA A 54 -8.50 -12.95 11.64
C ALA A 54 -10.00 -12.76 11.37
N SER A 55 -10.37 -12.39 10.14
CA SER A 55 -11.77 -12.25 9.72
C SER A 55 -12.52 -13.59 9.80
N ALA A 56 -11.91 -14.67 9.30
CA ALA A 56 -12.50 -16.01 9.36
C ALA A 56 -12.65 -16.53 10.80
N LYS A 57 -11.68 -16.24 11.68
CA LYS A 57 -11.74 -16.63 13.10
C LYS A 57 -12.76 -15.82 13.91
N LEU A 58 -12.98 -14.55 13.56
CA LEU A 58 -14.00 -13.71 14.20
C LEU A 58 -15.42 -14.03 13.70
N ARG A 59 -15.58 -14.54 12.47
CA ARG A 59 -16.86 -14.93 11.88
C ARG A 59 -16.87 -16.37 11.35
N PRO A 60 -16.78 -17.39 12.24
CA PRO A 60 -16.92 -18.77 11.84
C PRO A 60 -18.39 -19.04 11.48
N GLY A 61 -18.68 -19.34 10.22
CA GLY A 61 -20.05 -19.62 9.78
C GLY A 61 -20.27 -19.73 8.28
N SER A 62 -19.36 -19.21 7.45
CA SER A 62 -19.33 -19.53 6.02
C SER A 62 -17.88 -19.63 5.52
N SER A 63 -17.60 -20.67 4.73
CA SER A 63 -16.31 -20.86 4.06
C SER A 63 -15.97 -19.70 3.11
N GLY A 64 -16.98 -18.96 2.66
CA GLY A 64 -16.82 -17.78 1.79
C GLY A 64 -16.24 -16.55 2.47
N VAL A 65 -16.36 -16.39 3.80
CA VAL A 65 -15.84 -15.19 4.50
C VAL A 65 -14.34 -15.03 4.30
N PHE A 66 -13.58 -16.13 4.34
CA PHE A 66 -12.14 -16.09 4.14
C PHE A 66 -11.78 -15.57 2.74
N LEU A 67 -12.41 -16.11 1.69
CA LEU A 67 -12.16 -15.69 0.32
C LEU A 67 -12.54 -14.23 0.10
N VAL A 68 -13.70 -13.81 0.60
CA VAL A 68 -14.14 -12.40 0.50
C VAL A 68 -13.17 -11.47 1.22
N ALA A 69 -12.73 -11.82 2.44
CA ALA A 69 -11.75 -11.03 3.18
C ALA A 69 -10.39 -10.99 2.49
N LEU A 70 -9.96 -12.11 1.90
CA LEU A 70 -8.72 -12.19 1.13
C LEU A 70 -8.75 -11.26 -0.09
N PHE A 71 -9.81 -11.34 -0.91
CA PHE A 71 -9.99 -10.46 -2.06
C PHE A 71 -10.09 -8.98 -1.66
N ALA A 72 -10.83 -8.68 -0.58
CA ALA A 72 -10.89 -7.33 -0.04
C ALA A 72 -9.51 -6.82 0.38
N GLY A 73 -8.71 -7.66 1.06
CA GLY A 73 -7.35 -7.31 1.45
C GLY A 73 -6.45 -7.00 0.25
N ILE A 74 -6.52 -7.83 -0.81
CA ILE A 74 -5.78 -7.60 -2.06
C ILE A 74 -6.20 -6.28 -2.72
N LEU A 75 -7.51 -6.00 -2.78
CA LEU A 75 -8.03 -4.74 -3.33
C LEU A 75 -7.57 -3.53 -2.54
N VAL A 76 -7.55 -3.61 -1.20
CA VAL A 76 -7.05 -2.54 -0.33
C VAL A 76 -5.57 -2.29 -0.60
N VAL A 77 -4.74 -3.33 -0.66
CA VAL A 77 -3.31 -3.19 -1.01
C VAL A 77 -3.18 -2.56 -2.39
N GLY A 78 -3.85 -3.09 -3.40
CA GLY A 78 -3.79 -2.56 -4.77
C GLY A 78 -4.20 -1.09 -4.85
N ALA A 79 -5.28 -0.69 -4.19
CA ALA A 79 -5.74 0.71 -4.19
C ALA A 79 -4.80 1.61 -3.37
N SER A 80 -4.22 1.10 -2.27
CA SER A 80 -3.23 1.84 -1.48
C SER A 80 -1.94 2.10 -2.27
N VAL A 81 -1.55 1.20 -3.20
CA VAL A 81 -0.38 1.39 -4.07
C VAL A 81 -0.44 2.66 -4.91
N PHE A 82 -1.64 3.10 -5.29
CA PHE A 82 -1.82 4.29 -6.11
C PHE A 82 -2.03 5.59 -5.31
N THR A 83 -2.21 5.50 -3.99
CA THR A 83 -2.68 6.63 -3.17
C THR A 83 -1.78 6.93 -1.97
N ALA A 84 -1.07 5.94 -1.42
CA ALA A 84 -0.28 6.08 -0.21
C ALA A 84 0.91 7.04 -0.37
N HIS A 85 1.61 6.98 -1.51
CA HIS A 85 2.77 7.85 -1.79
C HIS A 85 2.39 9.33 -1.80
N SER A 86 1.20 9.64 -2.35
CA SER A 86 0.67 11.01 -2.40
C SER A 86 0.44 11.57 -0.99
N VAL A 87 -0.08 10.75 -0.07
CA VAL A 87 -0.31 11.17 1.32
C VAL A 87 1.00 11.45 2.04
N TRP A 88 2.01 10.60 1.85
CA TRP A 88 3.34 10.81 2.43
C TRP A 88 3.99 12.09 1.91
N LEU A 89 4.06 12.26 0.59
CA LEU A 89 4.64 13.46 -0.01
C LEU A 89 3.83 14.73 0.31
N SER A 90 2.54 14.62 0.61
CA SER A 90 1.75 15.77 1.10
C SER A 90 2.08 16.15 2.54
N ALA A 91 2.52 15.19 3.36
CA ALA A 91 2.80 15.40 4.78
C ALA A 91 4.25 15.81 5.05
N VAL A 92 5.21 15.20 4.34
CA VAL A 92 6.65 15.41 4.57
C VAL A 92 7.40 15.90 3.34
N GLY A 93 6.75 15.96 2.17
CA GLY A 93 7.41 16.35 0.94
C GLY A 93 7.59 17.86 0.83
N GLU A 94 8.71 18.25 0.21
CA GLU A 94 9.02 19.65 -0.10
C GLU A 94 9.00 19.86 -1.61
N GLN A 95 8.39 20.96 -2.06
CA GLN A 95 8.47 21.37 -3.46
C GLN A 95 9.85 21.98 -3.74
N ARG A 96 10.57 21.44 -4.71
CA ARG A 96 11.88 21.93 -5.14
C ARG A 96 11.96 22.00 -6.67
N GLN A 97 12.77 22.94 -7.16
CA GLN A 97 13.19 22.92 -8.56
C GLN A 97 14.31 21.89 -8.71
N CYS A 98 14.12 20.98 -9.65
CA CYS A 98 15.02 19.89 -9.95
C CYS A 98 15.41 19.94 -11.42
N GLU A 99 16.65 19.56 -11.72
CA GLU A 99 17.13 19.40 -13.08
C GLU A 99 17.02 17.93 -13.45
N LEU A 100 16.25 17.66 -14.52
CA LEU A 100 16.17 16.35 -15.14
C LEU A 100 17.20 16.26 -16.26
N THR A 101 18.15 15.34 -16.10
CA THR A 101 19.15 15.03 -17.11
C THR A 101 18.93 13.63 -17.67
N GLU A 102 19.27 13.46 -18.94
CA GLU A 102 19.14 12.21 -19.67
C GLU A 102 20.51 11.79 -20.19
N ARG A 103 20.83 10.51 -20.05
CA ARG A 103 22.02 9.89 -20.61
C ARG A 103 21.62 8.77 -21.55
N GLU A 104 21.90 8.97 -22.83
CA GLU A 104 21.72 7.95 -23.85
C GLU A 104 22.86 6.93 -23.81
N TYR A 105 22.54 5.64 -23.89
CA TYR A 105 23.51 4.58 -24.10
C TYR A 105 22.93 3.45 -24.96
N LYS A 106 23.80 2.79 -25.73
CA LYS A 106 23.42 1.61 -26.52
C LYS A 106 23.43 0.37 -25.64
N ASP A 107 22.37 -0.43 -25.72
CA ASP A 107 22.31 -1.71 -25.01
C ASP A 107 23.43 -2.63 -25.51
N PRO A 108 24.41 -3.00 -24.67
CA PRO A 108 25.54 -3.82 -25.09
C PRO A 108 25.11 -5.25 -25.49
N LYS A 109 23.93 -5.71 -25.08
CA LYS A 109 23.39 -7.04 -25.40
C LYS A 109 22.50 -7.04 -26.64
N ARG A 110 22.02 -5.87 -27.06
CA ARG A 110 21.14 -5.72 -28.24
C ARG A 110 21.54 -4.47 -29.01
N ALA A 111 22.39 -4.67 -30.03
CA ALA A 111 23.04 -3.60 -30.80
C ALA A 111 22.09 -2.53 -31.41
N ASN A 112 20.79 -2.81 -31.54
CA ASN A 112 19.78 -1.89 -32.08
C ASN A 112 18.82 -1.29 -31.04
N ARG A 113 19.10 -1.42 -29.73
CA ARG A 113 18.27 -0.81 -28.68
C ARG A 113 19.01 0.34 -28.01
N THR A 114 18.48 1.55 -28.17
CA THR A 114 18.88 2.71 -27.36
C THR A 114 18.14 2.67 -26.04
N LEU A 115 18.87 2.88 -24.95
CA LEU A 115 18.34 3.03 -23.61
C LEU A 115 18.68 4.43 -23.10
N TYR A 116 17.78 4.96 -22.29
CA TYR A 116 17.89 6.28 -21.68
C TYR A 116 17.91 6.10 -20.16
N GLU A 117 18.98 6.60 -19.54
CA GLU A 117 19.10 6.72 -18.09
C GLU A 117 18.71 8.13 -17.69
N HIS A 118 17.66 8.25 -16.88
CA HIS A 118 17.14 9.52 -16.40
C HIS A 118 17.65 9.77 -14.98
N THR A 119 18.31 10.91 -14.76
CA THR A 119 18.79 11.32 -13.45
C THR A 119 18.14 12.64 -13.04
N LEU A 120 17.44 12.62 -11.91
CA LEU A 120 16.83 13.80 -11.30
C LEU A 120 17.74 14.36 -10.19
N THR A 121 18.06 15.64 -10.27
CA THR A 121 18.91 16.34 -9.28
C THR A 121 18.19 17.56 -8.73
N CYS A 122 18.11 17.70 -7.41
CA CYS A 122 17.33 18.73 -6.72
C CYS A 122 18.23 19.47 -5.73
N GLY A 123 19.14 20.31 -6.25
CA GLY A 123 20.26 20.85 -5.47
C GLY A 123 21.22 19.73 -5.07
N ASP A 124 21.45 19.57 -3.77
CA ASP A 124 22.34 18.52 -3.23
C ASP A 124 21.69 17.12 -3.19
N LEU A 125 20.38 17.04 -3.42
CA LEU A 125 19.63 15.78 -3.38
C LEU A 125 19.59 15.11 -4.76
N LYS A 126 19.70 13.79 -4.78
CA LYS A 126 19.52 12.94 -5.97
C LYS A 126 18.39 11.94 -5.71
N PRO A 127 17.13 12.41 -5.63
CA PRO A 127 16.02 11.52 -5.32
C PRO A 127 15.84 10.49 -6.43
N GLN A 128 15.38 9.29 -6.06
CA GLN A 128 15.00 8.29 -7.05
C GLN A 128 13.74 8.76 -7.79
N TRP A 129 13.77 8.66 -9.12
CA TRP A 129 12.63 8.94 -9.97
C TRP A 129 12.57 7.88 -11.06
N ASP A 130 11.58 6.99 -10.98
CA ASP A 130 11.50 5.83 -11.86
C ASP A 130 10.77 6.21 -13.15
N VAL A 131 11.54 6.36 -14.22
CA VAL A 131 11.06 6.63 -15.57
C VAL A 131 11.36 5.42 -16.45
N PRO A 132 10.42 4.98 -17.31
CA PRO A 132 10.71 3.91 -18.26
C PRO A 132 11.95 4.22 -19.12
N GLN A 133 12.97 3.37 -19.02
CA GLN A 133 14.28 3.55 -19.71
C GLN A 133 14.21 3.56 -21.25
N ASN A 134 13.05 3.27 -21.84
CA ASN A 134 12.85 3.29 -23.29
C ASN A 134 12.16 4.58 -23.78
N LEU A 135 11.89 5.52 -22.88
CA LEU A 135 11.17 6.74 -23.19
C LEU A 135 12.15 7.92 -23.14
N ALA A 136 12.35 8.57 -24.28
CA ALA A 136 13.01 9.87 -24.30
C ALA A 136 12.06 10.90 -23.65
N ILE A 137 12.54 11.59 -22.61
CA ILE A 137 11.75 12.59 -21.88
C ILE A 137 12.40 13.95 -22.05
N LYS A 138 11.58 14.99 -22.16
CA LYS A 138 12.06 16.37 -22.21
C LYS A 138 12.81 16.71 -20.93
N THR A 139 14.14 16.80 -21.05
CA THR A 139 15.09 17.25 -20.04
C THR A 139 14.88 18.73 -19.69
N GLY A 140 15.50 19.15 -18.60
CA GLY A 140 15.47 20.54 -18.12
C GLY A 140 14.84 20.68 -16.74
N PRO A 141 14.55 21.93 -16.33
CA PRO A 141 14.05 22.23 -15.00
C PRO A 141 12.61 21.74 -14.82
N ARG A 142 12.36 21.08 -13.69
CA ARG A 142 11.08 20.52 -13.28
C ARG A 142 10.83 20.83 -11.80
N THR A 143 9.64 21.31 -11.49
CA THR A 143 9.19 21.40 -10.10
C THR A 143 8.72 20.02 -9.66
N MET A 144 9.35 19.49 -8.61
CA MET A 144 9.06 18.16 -8.06
C MET A 144 8.79 18.26 -6.57
N VAL A 145 7.99 17.33 -6.04
CA VAL A 145 7.83 17.11 -4.60
C VAL A 145 8.79 16.00 -4.21
N VAL A 146 9.71 16.31 -3.30
CA VAL A 146 10.77 15.39 -2.86
C VAL A 146 10.69 15.14 -1.37
N ASP A 147 10.99 13.91 -0.98
CA ASP A 147 11.19 13.52 0.41
C ASP A 147 12.67 13.66 0.78
N SER A 148 12.97 14.47 1.80
CA SER A 148 14.35 14.68 2.28
C SER A 148 14.99 13.41 2.83
N ALA A 149 14.19 12.49 3.35
CA ALA A 149 14.64 11.18 3.83
C ALA A 149 14.83 10.18 2.68
N ASN A 150 14.44 10.53 1.46
CA ASN A 150 14.47 9.67 0.27
C ASN A 150 13.80 8.31 0.53
N VAL A 151 12.73 8.28 1.33
CA VAL A 151 11.93 7.07 1.57
C VAL A 151 11.04 6.84 0.36
N VAL A 152 10.36 7.88 -0.12
CA VAL A 152 9.49 7.81 -1.30
C VAL A 152 10.15 8.51 -2.50
N GLN A 153 9.98 7.93 -3.69
CA GLN A 153 10.41 8.49 -4.96
C GLN A 153 9.83 9.90 -5.16
N ALA A 154 10.58 10.75 -5.85
CA ALA A 154 10.08 12.06 -6.23
C ALA A 154 8.83 11.93 -7.11
N ALA A 155 7.90 12.86 -6.96
CA ALA A 155 6.68 12.91 -7.76
C ALA A 155 6.44 14.33 -8.28
N SER A 156 5.76 14.45 -9.43
CA SER A 156 5.32 15.76 -9.90
C SER A 156 4.18 16.28 -9.00
N PRO A 157 4.00 17.61 -8.87
CA PRO A 157 2.95 18.19 -8.03
C PRO A 157 1.53 17.70 -8.40
N GLU A 158 1.29 17.39 -9.67
CA GLU A 158 0.01 16.83 -10.13
C GLU A 158 -0.26 15.40 -9.64
N GLU A 159 0.81 14.63 -9.37
CA GLU A 159 0.71 13.30 -8.79
C GLU A 159 0.43 13.35 -7.28
N VAL A 160 0.74 14.47 -6.63
CA VAL A 160 0.42 14.76 -5.23
C VAL A 160 -0.89 15.55 -5.18
N SER A 161 -1.99 14.87 -5.49
CA SER A 161 -3.30 15.49 -5.61
C SER A 161 -4.18 15.24 -4.39
N ALA A 162 -5.00 16.24 -4.05
CA ALA A 162 -6.02 16.11 -3.01
C ALA A 162 -6.95 14.91 -3.27
N GLY A 163 -7.26 14.60 -4.53
CA GLY A 163 -8.07 13.44 -4.90
C GLY A 163 -7.47 12.10 -4.48
N ARG A 164 -6.14 11.91 -4.68
CA ARG A 164 -5.44 10.70 -4.22
C ARG A 164 -5.40 10.61 -2.70
N ASN A 165 -5.21 11.74 -2.02
CA ASN A 165 -5.22 11.79 -0.56
C ASN A 165 -6.61 11.42 0.01
N TRP A 166 -7.68 11.94 -0.58
CA TRP A 166 -9.05 11.57 -0.22
C TRP A 166 -9.35 10.10 -0.52
N GLY A 167 -8.83 9.57 -1.63
CA GLY A 167 -8.92 8.14 -1.94
C GLY A 167 -8.29 7.27 -0.87
N PHE A 168 -7.08 7.61 -0.41
CA PHE A 168 -6.42 6.91 0.69
C PHE A 168 -7.23 7.03 2.01
N ALA A 169 -7.71 8.23 2.34
CA ALA A 169 -8.51 8.46 3.54
C ALA A 169 -9.81 7.63 3.52
N ALA A 170 -10.49 7.55 2.36
CA ALA A 170 -11.67 6.72 2.17
C ALA A 170 -11.35 5.23 2.37
N LEU A 171 -10.23 4.74 1.82
CA LEU A 171 -9.78 3.36 2.02
C LEU A 171 -9.50 3.06 3.51
N ALA A 172 -8.80 3.96 4.20
CA ALA A 172 -8.52 3.82 5.63
C ALA A 172 -9.80 3.82 6.48
N LEU A 173 -10.76 4.69 6.15
CA LEU A 173 -12.07 4.73 6.80
C LEU A 173 -12.86 3.44 6.56
N LEU A 174 -12.92 2.96 5.32
CA LEU A 174 -13.59 1.70 4.97
C LEU A 174 -12.98 0.50 5.69
N GLY A 175 -11.65 0.42 5.74
CA GLY A 175 -10.94 -0.62 6.50
C GLY A 175 -11.27 -0.55 8.00
N SER A 176 -11.31 0.64 8.57
CA SER A 176 -11.66 0.85 9.99
C SER A 176 -13.11 0.45 10.28
N VAL A 177 -14.06 0.84 9.42
CA VAL A 177 -15.47 0.46 9.52
C VAL A 177 -15.61 -1.06 9.40
N TYR A 178 -14.88 -1.70 8.49
CA TYR A 178 -14.88 -3.16 8.37
C TYR A 178 -14.42 -3.84 9.67
N VAL A 179 -13.30 -3.40 10.25
CA VAL A 179 -12.78 -3.94 11.52
C VAL A 179 -13.84 -3.80 12.62
N LEU A 180 -14.44 -2.61 12.75
CA LEU A 180 -15.51 -2.37 13.74
C LEU A 180 -16.70 -3.28 13.52
N LEU A 181 -17.19 -3.42 12.28
CA LEU A 181 -18.31 -4.31 11.96
C LEU A 181 -17.99 -5.78 12.27
N VAL A 182 -16.77 -6.24 12.00
CA VAL A 182 -16.36 -7.62 12.28
C VAL A 182 -16.28 -7.88 13.78
N VAL A 183 -15.78 -6.92 14.56
CA VAL A 183 -15.61 -7.05 16.01
C VAL A 183 -16.91 -6.87 16.79
N LEU A 184 -17.76 -5.91 16.40
CA LEU A 184 -18.95 -5.51 17.15
C LEU A 184 -20.19 -6.34 16.80
N LEU A 185 -20.33 -6.80 15.55
CA LEU A 185 -21.55 -7.52 15.16
C LEU A 185 -21.59 -8.92 15.78
N PRO A 186 -22.75 -9.34 16.32
CA PRO A 186 -22.90 -10.65 16.92
C PRO A 186 -22.71 -11.74 15.87
N VAL A 187 -21.86 -12.73 16.19
CA VAL A 187 -21.70 -13.94 15.37
C VAL A 187 -23.03 -14.68 15.36
N ARG A 188 -23.69 -14.75 14.19
CA ARG A 188 -24.84 -15.65 13.99
C ARG A 188 -24.36 -17.07 14.28
N ARG A 189 -24.76 -17.63 15.42
CA ARG A 189 -24.57 -19.05 15.69
C ARG A 189 -25.36 -19.79 14.62
N GLN A 190 -24.70 -20.69 13.89
CA GLN A 190 -25.45 -21.64 13.08
C GLN A 190 -26.44 -22.34 14.01
N PRO A 191 -27.72 -22.48 13.61
CA PRO A 191 -28.64 -23.30 14.36
C PRO A 191 -27.98 -24.67 14.46
N ALA A 192 -27.61 -25.08 15.68
CA ALA A 192 -27.18 -26.43 15.93
C ALA A 192 -28.24 -27.32 15.31
N GLU A 193 -27.84 -28.22 14.41
CA GLU A 193 -28.72 -29.23 13.83
C GLU A 193 -29.46 -29.91 14.98
N ARG A 194 -30.69 -29.45 15.22
CA ARG A 194 -31.63 -30.10 16.11
C ARG A 194 -32.18 -31.25 15.30
N GLY A 195 -31.75 -32.45 15.63
CA GLY A 195 -32.47 -33.68 15.32
C GLY A 195 -32.08 -34.33 14.00
N ALA A 196 -31.05 -35.17 14.04
CA ALA A 196 -31.17 -36.49 13.44
C ALA A 196 -31.16 -37.49 14.61
N GLN A 197 -32.35 -37.70 15.18
CA GLN A 197 -32.71 -38.95 15.85
C GLN A 197 -33.32 -39.87 14.79
#